data_AF-S8D1W5-F1
#
_entry.id   AF-S8D1W5-F1
#
_cell.length_a   1.000
_cell.length_b   1.000
_cell.length_c   1.000
_cell.angle_alpha   90.00
_cell.angle_beta   90.00
_cell.angle_gamma   90.00
#
_symmetry.space_group_name_H-M   'P 1'
#
loop_
_entity.id
_entity.type
_entity.pdbx_description
1 polymer ?
#
loop_
_entity_poly.entity_id
_entity_poly.type
_entity_poly.pdbx_seq_one_letter_code
_entity_poly.pdbx_strand_id
1 'polypeptide(L)'
;ENNSLKNPASKAYSQVFAPHHGWAIRKSVAAGMYLLPTKTQLLNKLDEDETSAKVQMQSYINSGGSVVKYLDRLFISRELGIDW
;
A
#
# COMPACT_ATOMS: atom_id res chain seq x y z
N GLU A 1 2.96 -14.92 15.04
CA GLU A 1 2.89 -14.40 13.66
C GLU A 1 2.14 -13.07 13.48
N ASN A 2 1.42 -12.54 14.48
CA ASN A 2 0.46 -11.44 14.26
C ASN A 2 0.98 -9.99 14.46
N ASN A 3 2.29 -9.78 14.60
CA ASN A 3 2.87 -8.44 14.83
C ASN A 3 3.85 -8.00 13.73
N SER A 4 4.10 -8.84 12.72
CA SER A 4 4.96 -8.49 11.59
C SER A 4 4.14 -7.90 10.44
N LEU A 5 4.60 -6.77 9.91
CA LEU A 5 4.01 -6.15 8.71
C LEU A 5 4.70 -6.60 7.41
N LYS A 6 5.72 -7.47 7.48
CA LYS A 6 6.50 -7.87 6.30
C LYS A 6 5.65 -8.50 5.21
N ASN A 7 4.77 -9.45 5.56
CA ASN A 7 3.90 -10.10 4.58
C ASN A 7 2.90 -9.14 3.92
N PRO A 8 2.09 -8.36 4.66
CA PRO A 8 1.16 -7.43 4.03
C PRO A 8 1.88 -6.34 3.21
N ALA A 9 2.99 -5.79 3.71
CA ALA A 9 3.78 -4.79 2.97
C ALA A 9 4.39 -5.38 1.69
N SER A 10 4.96 -6.59 1.75
CA SER A 10 5.55 -7.24 0.59
C SER A 10 4.49 -7.56 -0.46
N LYS A 11 3.30 -8.02 -0.05
CA LYS A 11 2.18 -8.31 -0.96
C LYS A 11 1.69 -7.04 -1.66
N ALA A 12 1.44 -5.97 -0.90
CA ALA A 12 0.99 -4.69 -1.45
C ALA A 12 2.03 -4.10 -2.43
N TYR A 13 3.31 -4.10 -2.07
CA TYR A 13 4.38 -3.63 -2.94
C TYR A 13 4.48 -4.43 -4.24
N SER A 14 4.43 -5.77 -4.14
CA SER A 14 4.54 -6.66 -5.30
C SER A 14 3.40 -6.46 -6.28
N GLN A 15 2.20 -6.16 -5.78
CA GLN A 15 1.02 -5.95 -6.62
C GLN A 15 1.02 -4.57 -7.29
N VAL A 16 1.42 -3.51 -6.58
CA VAL A 16 1.19 -2.13 -7.04
C VAL A 16 2.44 -1.50 -7.65
N PHE A 17 3.59 -1.55 -6.98
CA PHE A 17 4.76 -0.77 -7.38
C PHE A 17 5.86 -1.60 -8.06
N ALA A 18 5.96 -2.89 -7.75
CA ALA A 18 7.00 -3.73 -8.35
C ALA A 18 6.98 -3.76 -9.89
N PRO A 19 5.82 -3.72 -10.59
CA PRO A 19 5.79 -3.64 -12.05
C PRO A 19 6.45 -2.38 -12.63
N HIS A 20 6.44 -1.27 -11.89
CA HIS A 20 6.94 0.05 -12.33
C HIS A 20 8.34 0.37 -11.82
N HIS A 21 8.93 -0.49 -10.98
CA HIS A 21 10.25 -0.27 -10.41
C HIS A 21 11.29 -1.20 -11.05
N GLY A 22 12.41 -0.62 -11.51
CA GLY A 22 13.58 -1.37 -11.98
C GLY A 22 14.23 -2.24 -10.88
N TRP A 23 15.14 -3.14 -11.30
CA TRP A 23 15.74 -4.15 -10.40
C TRP A 23 16.38 -3.54 -9.14
N ALA A 24 17.15 -2.45 -9.29
CA ALA A 24 17.83 -1.81 -8.17
C ALA A 24 16.84 -1.32 -7.10
N ILE A 25 15.75 -0.67 -7.51
CA ILE A 25 14.71 -0.18 -6.59
C ILE A 25 14.01 -1.34 -5.89
N ARG A 26 13.65 -2.42 -6.62
CA ARG A 26 13.03 -3.60 -6.00
C ARG A 26 13.92 -4.24 -4.94
N LYS A 27 15.25 -4.27 -5.16
CA LYS A 27 16.21 -4.76 -4.17
C LYS A 27 16.30 -3.85 -2.96
N SER A 28 16.35 -2.54 -3.16
CA SER A 28 16.33 -1.58 -2.05
C SER A 28 15.05 -1.68 -1.22
N VAL A 29 13.89 -1.85 -1.85
CA VAL A 29 12.62 -2.08 -1.13
C VAL A 29 12.66 -3.39 -0.34
N ALA A 30 13.15 -4.48 -0.93
CA ALA A 30 13.27 -5.77 -0.22
C ALA A 30 14.20 -5.67 1.00
N ALA A 31 15.30 -4.92 0.91
CA ALA A 31 16.17 -4.64 2.04
C ALA A 31 15.47 -3.76 3.09
N GLY A 32 14.72 -2.74 2.67
CA GLY A 32 13.94 -1.88 3.56
C GLY A 32 12.85 -2.61 4.36
N MET A 33 12.33 -3.74 3.86
CA MET A 33 11.33 -4.56 4.58
C MET A 33 11.81 -5.06 5.95
N TYR A 34 13.12 -5.15 6.18
CA TYR A 34 13.69 -5.51 7.49
C TYR A 34 13.61 -4.38 8.53
N LEU A 35 13.39 -3.14 8.08
CA LEU A 35 13.26 -1.95 8.92
C LEU A 35 11.81 -1.56 9.19
N LEU A 36 10.84 -2.38 8.75
CA LEU A 36 9.43 -2.10 9.03
C LEU A 36 9.17 -2.08 10.53
N PRO A 37 8.30 -1.17 11.01
CA PRO A 37 7.81 -1.25 12.37
C PRO A 37 6.99 -2.53 12.56
N THR A 38 6.81 -2.92 13.82
CA THR A 38 5.81 -3.93 14.17
C THR A 38 4.39 -3.35 13.97
N LYS A 39 3.38 -4.22 13.89
CA LYS A 39 1.96 -3.80 13.83
C LYS A 39 1.62 -2.90 15.01
N THR A 40 2.03 -3.26 16.23
CA THR A 40 1.83 -2.45 17.43
C THR A 40 2.48 -1.07 17.32
N GLN A 41 3.73 -1.00 16.86
CA GLN A 41 4.41 0.28 16.67
C GLN A 41 3.73 1.17 15.61
N LEU A 42 3.20 0.57 14.55
CA LEU A 42 2.42 1.29 13.55
C LEU A 42 1.12 1.85 14.15
N LEU A 43 0.35 1.03 14.85
CA LEU A 43 -0.91 1.46 15.48
C LEU A 43 -0.69 2.56 16.52
N ASN A 44 0.35 2.45 17.34
CA ASN A 44 0.72 3.52 18.27
C ASN A 44 1.10 4.83 17.55
N LYS A 45 1.73 4.75 16.38
CA LYS A 45 2.03 5.94 15.56
C LYS A 45 0.79 6.56 14.92
N LEU A 46 -0.24 5.76 14.69
CA LEU A 46 -1.53 6.20 14.17
C LEU A 46 -2.46 6.73 15.27
N ASP A 47 -2.11 6.53 16.55
CA ASP A 47 -2.96 6.80 17.71
C ASP A 47 -4.29 6.04 17.67
N GLU A 48 -4.22 4.77 17.24
CA GLU A 48 -5.40 3.92 17.05
C GLU A 48 -5.22 2.57 17.77
N ASP A 49 -6.32 1.99 18.26
CA ASP A 49 -6.36 0.59 18.64
C ASP A 49 -6.69 -0.31 17.44
N GLU A 50 -6.67 -1.63 17.62
CA GLU A 50 -6.94 -2.56 16.51
C GLU A 50 -8.36 -2.40 15.91
N THR A 51 -9.35 -2.07 16.76
CA THR A 51 -10.75 -1.93 16.36
C THR A 51 -10.96 -0.65 15.57
N SER A 52 -10.50 0.48 16.10
CA SER A 52 -10.63 1.78 15.45
C SER A 52 -9.81 1.82 14.15
N ALA A 53 -8.57 1.34 14.16
CA ALA A 53 -7.74 1.25 12.96
C ALA A 53 -8.40 0.42 11.86
N LYS A 54 -9.02 -0.72 12.19
CA LYS A 54 -9.73 -1.54 11.20
C LYS A 54 -10.90 -0.78 10.57
N VAL A 55 -11.68 -0.05 11.37
CA VAL A 55 -12.80 0.77 10.88
C VAL A 55 -12.29 1.87 9.94
N GLN A 56 -11.25 2.61 10.35
CA GLN A 56 -10.70 3.71 9.55
C GLN A 56 -10.04 3.21 8.26
N MET A 57 -9.27 2.14 8.31
CA MET A 57 -8.66 1.52 7.11
C MET A 57 -9.73 1.02 6.13
N GLN A 58 -10.82 0.44 6.63
CA GLN A 58 -11.93 0.01 5.76
C GLN A 58 -12.66 1.20 5.13
N SER A 59 -12.86 2.29 5.90
CA SER A 59 -13.42 3.54 5.38
C SER A 59 -12.57 4.11 4.24
N TYR A 60 -11.24 4.12 4.42
CA TYR A 60 -10.28 4.53 3.40
C TYR A 60 -10.37 3.64 2.14
N ILE A 61 -10.41 2.31 2.29
CA ILE A 61 -10.53 1.39 1.16
C ILE A 61 -11.82 1.64 0.37
N ASN A 62 -12.94 1.80 1.07
CA ASN A 62 -14.25 2.03 0.44
C ASN A 62 -14.28 3.36 -0.32
N SER A 63 -13.75 4.43 0.30
CA SER A 63 -13.76 5.77 -0.28
C SER A 63 -12.76 5.89 -1.43
N GLY A 64 -11.51 5.47 -1.20
CA GLY A 64 -10.41 5.57 -2.15
C GLY A 64 -10.60 4.71 -3.39
N GLY A 65 -11.25 3.54 -3.28
CA GLY A 65 -11.49 2.65 -4.42
C GLY A 65 -12.31 3.31 -5.54
N SER A 66 -13.23 4.22 -5.22
CA SER A 66 -13.99 4.98 -6.21
C SER A 66 -13.13 6.03 -6.93
N VAL A 67 -12.26 6.70 -6.18
CA VAL A 67 -11.35 7.75 -6.68
C VAL A 67 -10.28 7.16 -7.59
N VAL A 68 -9.65 6.05 -7.21
CA VAL A 68 -8.65 5.36 -8.05
C VAL A 68 -9.27 4.96 -9.40
N LYS A 69 -10.46 4.34 -9.40
CA LYS A 69 -11.18 3.98 -10.63
C LYS A 69 -11.51 5.19 -11.50
N TYR A 70 -11.85 6.33 -10.89
CA TYR A 70 -12.09 7.56 -11.62
C TYR A 70 -10.82 8.06 -12.31
N LEU A 71 -9.68 8.05 -11.60
CA LEU A 71 -8.40 8.46 -12.17
C LEU A 71 -7.96 7.54 -13.30
N ASP A 72 -8.05 6.22 -13.14
CA ASP A 72 -7.72 5.26 -14.21
C ASP A 72 -8.54 5.54 -15.47
N ARG A 73 -9.86 5.71 -15.32
CA ARG A 73 -10.77 6.04 -16.43
C ARG A 73 -10.42 7.39 -17.06
N LEU A 74 -10.04 8.38 -16.26
CA LEU A 74 -9.69 9.71 -16.77
C LEU A 74 -8.46 9.65 -17.68
N PHE A 75 -7.41 8.92 -17.29
CA PHE A 75 -6.20 8.75 -18.10
C PHE A 75 -6.47 7.93 -19.36
N ILE A 76 -7.20 6.81 -19.22
CA ILE A 76 -7.56 5.93 -20.35
C ILE A 76 -8.45 6.66 -21.36
N SER A 77 -9.47 7.39 -20.90
CA SER A 77 -10.40 8.14 -21.78
C SER A 77 -9.74 9.29 -22.54
N ARG A 78 -8.56 9.72 -22.10
CA ARG A 78 -7.73 10.74 -22.76
C ARG A 78 -6.57 10.14 -23.55
N GLU A 79 -6.56 8.82 -23.73
CA GLU A 79 -5.53 8.09 -24.46
C GLU A 79 -4.12 8.28 -23.91
N LEU A 80 -3.99 8.55 -22.60
CA LEU A 80 -2.69 8.77 -21.94
C LEU A 80 -2.04 7.47 -21.42
N GLY A 81 -2.84 6.42 -21.22
CA GLY A 81 -2.39 5.18 -20.58
C GLY A 81 -2.10 5.33 -19.09
N ILE A 82 -1.79 4.21 -18.43
CA ILE A 82 -1.49 4.14 -16.98
C ILE A 82 -0.25 3.29 -16.65
N ASP A 83 0.43 2.76 -17.67
CA ASP A 83 1.52 1.78 -17.54
C ASP A 83 2.88 2.32 -18.01
N TRP A 84 3.03 3.65 -18.06
CA TRP A 84 4.25 4.31 -18.52
C TRP A 84 5.38 4.28 -17.49
#